data_AF-A0A5N6W065-F1
#
_entry.id   AF-A0A5N6W065-F1
#
_cell.length_a   1.000
_cell.length_b   1.000
_cell.length_c   1.000
_cell.angle_alpha   90.00
_cell.angle_beta   90.00
_cell.angle_gamma   90.00
#
_symmetry.space_group_name_H-M   'P 1'
#
loop_
_entity.id
_entity.type
_entity.pdbx_description
1 polymer ?
#
loop_
_entity_poly.entity_id
_entity_poly.type
_entity_poly.pdbx_seq_one_letter_code
_entity_poly.pdbx_strand_id
1 'polypeptide(L)'
;MASLFERPSLVFGAAIVLRAILLVYGAWQDAHSAVKYTDIDYMVFTDAARYVSKGDSPYARDTYRYTPLLAWLLLPTSWDGFFSFGKVLFALSDVVAGWLIAKALTSSYGMSPPRALKYASVWLLNPMVANISTRGSSEGLLCVLVIALLWAVLNRKITLAGVLLGVSVHFKIYPFIYGPSIIWWLDEEREGLKSSSQKQKPEQDDRSLLTHIFNFITPSRLLLTTTALATFSGLNISMYILYDFPFAQHTYLHHLTRIDHRHNFSPYSSLLYLSAAGDVQGSFESLAFIPQLLLSVVVIPIVLAKRSLPGAMLAQTFAFVTFNKVCTSQYFLWYLIFLPFYLPSSSLMKNPRLGITVTALWVIAQALWLQQGYYLEFLGLSSFVPGLFLASLGFFAVNIWILGIIINDVALEGC
;
A
#
# COMPACT_ATOMS: atom_id res chain seq x y z
N MET A 1 37.55 -1.54 7.95
CA MET A 1 36.60 -2.11 6.97
C MET A 1 35.47 -1.12 6.78
N ALA A 2 35.13 -0.78 5.53
CA ALA A 2 33.98 0.09 5.24
C ALA A 2 32.68 -0.53 5.79
N SER A 3 31.81 0.29 6.36
CA SER A 3 30.52 -0.14 6.92
C SER A 3 29.61 -0.71 5.80
N LEU A 4 28.73 -1.66 6.12
CA LEU A 4 27.79 -2.28 5.17
C LEU A 4 27.05 -1.23 4.32
N PHE A 5 26.62 -0.14 4.96
CA PHE A 5 25.82 0.91 4.36
C PHE A 5 26.63 1.91 3.51
N GLU A 6 27.96 1.87 3.56
CA GLU A 6 28.81 2.69 2.69
C GLU A 6 28.91 2.11 1.27
N ARG A 7 28.53 0.84 1.09
CA ARG A 7 28.63 0.13 -0.19
C ARG A 7 27.24 -0.27 -0.67
N PRO A 8 26.62 0.49 -1.60
CA PRO A 8 25.31 0.16 -2.15
C PRO A 8 25.22 -1.28 -2.66
N SER A 9 26.29 -1.77 -3.30
CA SER A 9 26.36 -3.14 -3.82
C SER A 9 26.19 -4.22 -2.75
N LEU A 10 26.68 -4.00 -1.52
CA LEU A 10 26.48 -4.95 -0.43
C LEU A 10 25.03 -4.98 0.06
N VAL A 11 24.39 -3.81 0.20
CA VAL A 11 23.00 -3.73 0.66
C VAL A 11 22.04 -4.32 -0.38
N PHE A 12 22.16 -3.92 -1.65
CA PHE A 12 21.33 -4.46 -2.73
C PHE A 12 21.65 -5.94 -3.00
N GLY A 13 22.93 -6.33 -2.95
CA GLY A 13 23.35 -7.72 -3.06
C GLY A 13 22.73 -8.59 -1.97
N ALA A 14 22.77 -8.16 -0.70
CA ALA A 14 22.12 -8.85 0.41
C ALA A 14 20.60 -8.96 0.23
N ALA A 15 19.95 -7.90 -0.24
CA ALA A 15 18.50 -7.89 -0.50
C ALA A 15 18.09 -8.86 -1.63
N ILE A 16 18.92 -8.98 -2.67
CA ILE A 16 18.74 -9.93 -3.78
C ILE A 16 18.98 -11.36 -3.30
N VAL A 17 20.08 -11.60 -2.57
CA VAL A 17 20.42 -12.93 -2.03
C VAL A 17 19.34 -13.42 -1.08
N LEU A 18 18.81 -12.57 -0.19
CA LEU A 18 17.69 -12.91 0.69
C LEU A 18 16.48 -13.43 -0.10
N ARG A 19 16.09 -12.73 -1.17
CA ARG A 19 14.96 -13.12 -2.02
C ARG A 19 15.25 -14.38 -2.82
N ALA A 20 16.46 -14.52 -3.35
CA ALA A 20 16.89 -15.72 -4.06
C ALA A 20 16.83 -16.97 -3.16
N ILE A 21 17.31 -16.86 -1.92
CA ILE A 21 17.20 -17.93 -0.91
C ILE A 21 15.74 -18.29 -0.68
N LEU A 22 14.87 -17.29 -0.48
CA LEU A 22 13.44 -17.52 -0.24
C LEU A 22 12.70 -18.11 -1.46
N LEU A 23 13.09 -17.77 -2.68
CA LEU A 23 12.55 -18.38 -3.89
C LEU A 23 12.92 -19.86 -4.00
N VAL A 24 14.18 -20.20 -3.75
CA VAL A 24 14.66 -21.60 -3.74
C VAL A 24 14.00 -22.38 -2.61
N TYR A 25 13.99 -21.83 -1.40
CA TYR A 25 13.33 -22.43 -0.26
C TYR A 25 11.82 -22.60 -0.51
N GLY A 26 11.17 -21.61 -1.11
CA GLY A 26 9.75 -21.67 -1.44
C GLY A 26 9.43 -22.80 -2.42
N ALA A 27 10.24 -22.97 -3.46
CA ALA A 27 10.10 -24.10 -4.40
C ALA A 27 10.32 -25.45 -3.70
N TRP A 28 11.32 -25.54 -2.82
CA TRP A 28 11.54 -26.74 -2.01
C TRP A 28 10.34 -27.03 -1.09
N GLN A 29 9.82 -26.03 -0.37
CA GLN A 29 8.67 -26.18 0.52
C GLN A 29 7.42 -26.60 -0.26
N ASP A 30 7.16 -26.01 -1.43
CA ASP A 30 6.02 -26.38 -2.27
C ASP A 30 6.08 -27.85 -2.72
N ALA A 31 7.28 -28.39 -2.95
CA ALA A 31 7.48 -29.80 -3.31
C ALA A 31 7.40 -30.77 -2.12
N HIS A 32 7.76 -30.34 -0.91
CA HIS A 32 7.97 -31.25 0.24
C HIS A 32 6.98 -31.05 1.41
N SER A 33 6.18 -29.99 1.40
CA SER A 33 5.23 -29.67 2.48
C SER A 33 3.77 -29.68 2.00
N ALA A 34 2.87 -30.07 2.89
CA ALA A 34 1.43 -29.89 2.72
C ALA A 34 1.06 -28.39 2.75
N VAL A 35 1.71 -27.61 3.61
CA VAL A 35 1.53 -26.16 3.69
C VAL A 35 2.40 -25.50 2.63
N LYS A 36 1.74 -25.01 1.58
CA LYS A 36 2.40 -24.38 0.44
C LYS A 36 2.98 -23.01 0.80
N TYR A 37 4.16 -22.75 0.26
CA TYR A 37 4.79 -21.44 0.28
C TYR A 37 4.13 -20.51 -0.73
N THR A 38 3.86 -21.00 -1.95
CA THR A 38 3.18 -20.22 -2.99
C THR A 38 1.84 -19.69 -2.50
N ASP A 39 1.62 -18.38 -2.65
CA ASP A 39 0.35 -17.74 -2.37
C ASP A 39 -0.71 -18.20 -3.38
N ILE A 40 -1.94 -18.39 -2.92
CA ILE A 40 -3.04 -18.85 -3.78
C ILE A 40 -3.35 -17.85 -4.89
N ASP A 41 -3.18 -16.55 -4.64
CA ASP A 41 -3.39 -15.51 -5.63
C ASP A 41 -2.39 -15.65 -6.79
N TYR A 42 -1.18 -16.16 -6.52
CA TYR A 42 -0.18 -16.39 -7.57
C TYR A 42 -0.65 -17.43 -8.60
N MET A 43 -1.36 -18.46 -8.14
CA MET A 43 -1.96 -19.46 -9.02
C MET A 43 -3.07 -18.83 -9.87
N VAL A 44 -3.91 -17.99 -9.25
CA VAL A 44 -4.97 -17.24 -9.95
C VAL A 44 -4.39 -16.32 -11.02
N PHE A 45 -3.29 -15.63 -10.74
CA PHE A 45 -2.60 -14.79 -11.72
C PHE A 45 -2.03 -15.59 -12.89
N THR A 46 -1.37 -16.70 -12.59
CA THR A 46 -0.71 -17.56 -13.58
C THR A 46 -1.75 -18.23 -14.49
N ASP A 47 -2.86 -18.68 -13.92
CA ASP A 47 -3.98 -19.24 -14.68
C ASP A 47 -4.60 -18.18 -15.60
N ALA A 48 -4.86 -16.96 -15.08
CA ALA A 48 -5.36 -15.86 -15.89
C ALA A 48 -4.40 -15.47 -17.03
N ALA A 49 -3.09 -15.47 -16.77
CA ALA A 49 -2.07 -15.28 -17.81
C ALA A 49 -2.12 -16.39 -18.87
N ARG A 50 -2.39 -17.64 -18.48
CA ARG A 50 -2.61 -18.74 -19.45
C ARG A 50 -3.87 -18.53 -20.30
N TYR A 51 -4.96 -18.03 -19.75
CA TYR A 51 -6.14 -17.67 -20.56
C TYR A 51 -5.79 -16.58 -21.58
N VAL A 52 -5.15 -15.50 -21.14
CA VAL A 52 -4.71 -14.42 -22.05
C VAL A 52 -3.77 -14.94 -23.14
N SER A 53 -2.86 -15.86 -22.81
CA SER A 53 -1.92 -16.45 -23.79
C SER A 53 -2.62 -17.21 -24.93
N LYS A 54 -3.86 -17.64 -24.71
CA LYS A 54 -4.71 -18.34 -25.70
C LYS A 54 -5.68 -17.41 -26.43
N GLY A 55 -5.65 -16.11 -26.12
CA GLY A 55 -6.60 -15.13 -26.64
C GLY A 55 -7.90 -15.03 -25.84
N ASP A 56 -8.02 -15.74 -24.71
CA ASP A 56 -9.20 -15.70 -23.86
C ASP A 56 -9.14 -14.54 -22.84
N SER A 57 -10.29 -14.24 -22.25
CA SER A 57 -10.39 -13.27 -21.15
C SER A 57 -9.67 -13.79 -19.88
N PRO A 58 -8.90 -12.96 -19.16
CA PRO A 58 -8.33 -13.36 -17.86
C PRO A 58 -9.43 -13.65 -16.83
N TYR A 59 -10.64 -13.10 -17.01
CA TYR A 59 -11.81 -13.34 -16.16
C TYR A 59 -12.48 -14.69 -16.41
N ALA A 60 -12.04 -15.46 -17.42
CA ALA A 60 -12.42 -16.86 -17.54
C ALA A 60 -11.84 -17.71 -16.40
N ARG A 61 -10.80 -17.21 -15.71
CA ARG A 61 -10.34 -17.79 -14.46
C ARG A 61 -11.24 -17.35 -13.32
N ASP A 62 -11.94 -18.32 -12.72
CA ASP A 62 -12.71 -18.10 -11.51
C ASP A 62 -11.88 -17.37 -10.45
N THR A 63 -12.50 -16.45 -9.73
CA THR A 63 -11.89 -15.65 -8.66
C THR A 63 -10.80 -14.65 -9.09
N TYR A 64 -10.49 -14.53 -10.39
CA TYR A 64 -9.63 -13.45 -10.87
C TYR A 64 -10.33 -12.09 -10.70
N ARG A 65 -9.76 -11.23 -9.85
CA ARG A 65 -10.35 -9.93 -9.42
C ARG A 65 -9.38 -8.76 -9.58
N TYR A 66 -8.39 -8.91 -10.46
CA TYR A 66 -7.30 -7.96 -10.64
C TYR A 66 -7.41 -7.29 -12.02
N THR A 67 -6.63 -6.24 -12.27
CA THR A 67 -6.57 -5.63 -13.60
C THR A 67 -6.04 -6.64 -14.64
N PRO A 68 -6.53 -6.64 -15.89
CA PRO A 68 -5.96 -7.47 -16.95
C PRO A 68 -4.48 -7.19 -17.21
N LEU A 69 -4.02 -5.96 -16.93
CA LEU A 69 -2.61 -5.59 -17.08
C LEU A 69 -1.67 -6.48 -16.24
N LEU A 70 -2.13 -6.97 -15.08
CA LEU A 70 -1.35 -7.91 -14.27
C LEU A 70 -1.23 -9.27 -14.97
N ALA A 71 -2.32 -9.81 -15.52
CA ALA A 71 -2.26 -11.04 -16.30
C ALA A 71 -1.36 -10.89 -17.53
N TRP A 72 -1.39 -9.74 -18.21
CA TRP A 72 -0.53 -9.45 -19.36
C TRP A 72 0.94 -9.39 -18.98
N LEU A 73 1.25 -8.70 -17.88
CA LEU A 73 2.61 -8.62 -17.33
C LEU A 73 3.17 -10.00 -16.98
N LEU A 74 2.29 -10.95 -16.63
CA LEU A 74 2.63 -12.31 -16.24
C LEU A 74 2.51 -13.33 -17.37
N LEU A 75 2.30 -12.92 -18.62
CA LEU A 75 2.27 -13.82 -19.77
C LEU A 75 3.42 -14.84 -19.81
N PRO A 76 4.68 -14.50 -19.47
CA PRO A 76 5.75 -15.48 -19.47
C PRO A 76 5.52 -16.66 -18.52
N THR A 77 4.71 -16.51 -17.47
CA THR A 77 4.35 -17.62 -16.56
C THR A 77 3.54 -18.73 -17.25
N SER A 78 2.96 -18.45 -18.42
CA SER A 78 2.29 -19.45 -19.26
C SER A 78 3.24 -20.35 -20.04
N TRP A 79 4.52 -19.98 -20.16
CA TRP A 79 5.53 -20.76 -20.89
C TRP A 79 6.11 -21.88 -20.04
N ASP A 80 6.47 -22.99 -20.69
CA ASP A 80 7.04 -24.16 -20.03
C ASP A 80 8.32 -23.80 -19.26
N GLY A 81 8.35 -24.10 -17.96
CA GLY A 81 9.49 -23.81 -17.07
C GLY A 81 9.54 -22.39 -16.50
N PHE A 82 8.63 -21.48 -16.92
CA PHE A 82 8.63 -20.08 -16.47
C PHE A 82 7.63 -19.79 -15.33
N PHE A 83 7.12 -20.83 -14.65
CA PHE A 83 6.17 -20.68 -13.54
C PHE A 83 6.63 -19.65 -12.49
N SER A 84 7.93 -19.57 -12.18
CA SER A 84 8.46 -18.64 -11.18
C SER A 84 8.71 -17.21 -11.68
N PHE A 85 8.45 -16.90 -12.96
CA PHE A 85 8.72 -15.59 -13.54
C PHE A 85 8.06 -14.45 -12.76
N GLY A 86 6.77 -14.58 -12.44
CA GLY A 86 6.04 -13.57 -11.68
C GLY A 86 6.61 -13.36 -10.27
N LYS A 87 6.97 -14.43 -9.56
CA LYS A 87 7.63 -14.33 -8.25
C LYS A 87 8.96 -13.58 -8.32
N VAL A 88 9.76 -13.85 -9.35
CA VAL A 88 11.03 -13.13 -9.58
C VAL A 88 10.75 -11.66 -9.87
N LEU A 89 9.78 -11.35 -10.73
CA LEU A 89 9.38 -9.97 -11.05
C LEU A 89 8.93 -9.21 -9.80
N PHE A 90 8.09 -9.83 -8.95
CA PHE A 90 7.61 -9.21 -7.71
C PHE A 90 8.76 -9.01 -6.71
N ALA A 91 9.63 -9.99 -6.56
CA ALA A 91 10.82 -9.89 -5.71
C ALA A 91 11.79 -8.77 -6.19
N LEU A 92 11.99 -8.64 -7.51
CA LEU A 92 12.77 -7.54 -8.10
C LEU A 92 12.11 -6.18 -7.85
N SER A 93 10.78 -6.12 -7.87
CA SER A 93 10.03 -4.89 -7.59
C SER A 93 10.33 -4.34 -6.20
N ASP A 94 10.46 -5.19 -5.19
CA ASP A 94 10.87 -4.72 -3.86
C ASP A 94 12.27 -4.07 -3.86
N VAL A 95 13.21 -4.63 -4.62
CA VAL A 95 14.58 -4.09 -4.72
C VAL A 95 14.54 -2.73 -5.41
N VAL A 96 13.75 -2.60 -6.48
CA VAL A 96 13.52 -1.32 -7.18
C VAL A 96 12.86 -0.31 -6.24
N ALA A 97 11.86 -0.72 -5.46
CA ALA A 97 11.19 0.14 -4.49
C ALA A 97 12.19 0.65 -3.43
N GLY A 98 13.04 -0.23 -2.89
CA GLY A 98 14.10 0.17 -1.96
C GLY A 98 15.16 1.08 -2.57
N TRP A 99 15.51 0.89 -3.85
CA TRP A 99 16.37 1.82 -4.57
C TRP A 99 15.71 3.20 -4.74
N LEU A 100 14.42 3.24 -5.11
CA LEU A 100 13.66 4.49 -5.21
C LEU A 100 13.55 5.21 -3.87
N ILE A 101 13.37 4.47 -2.77
CA ILE A 101 13.39 5.01 -1.41
C ILE A 101 14.74 5.69 -1.13
N ALA A 102 15.85 4.98 -1.32
CA ALA A 102 17.19 5.52 -1.09
C ALA A 102 17.43 6.77 -1.95
N LYS A 103 17.03 6.72 -3.23
CA LYS A 103 17.09 7.86 -4.15
C LYS A 103 16.28 9.04 -3.63
N ALA A 104 15.03 8.85 -3.24
CA ALA A 104 14.17 9.92 -2.72
C ALA A 104 14.70 10.53 -1.42
N LEU A 105 15.22 9.71 -0.49
CA LEU A 105 15.85 10.20 0.74
C LEU A 105 17.08 11.06 0.46
N THR A 106 17.91 10.69 -0.52
CA THR A 106 19.06 11.51 -0.91
C THR A 106 18.65 12.78 -1.65
N SER A 107 17.82 12.67 -2.71
CA SER A 107 17.51 13.78 -3.60
C SER A 107 16.54 14.80 -3.00
N SER A 108 15.55 14.34 -2.24
CA SER A 108 14.45 15.19 -1.76
C SER A 108 14.64 15.63 -0.31
N TYR A 109 15.46 14.92 0.47
CA TYR A 109 15.69 15.20 1.89
C TYR A 109 17.16 15.49 2.23
N GLY A 110 18.06 15.53 1.24
CA GLY A 110 19.48 15.85 1.44
C GLY A 110 20.22 14.85 2.33
N MET A 111 19.68 13.64 2.50
CA MET A 111 20.27 12.63 3.37
C MET A 111 21.57 12.09 2.76
N SER A 112 22.61 11.88 3.57
CA SER A 112 23.83 11.25 3.07
C SER A 112 23.56 9.84 2.52
N PRO A 113 24.21 9.41 1.43
CA PRO A 113 23.93 8.11 0.82
C PRO A 113 24.00 6.92 1.79
N PRO A 114 24.97 6.82 2.72
CA PRO A 114 24.99 5.72 3.69
C PRO A 114 23.81 5.74 4.66
N ARG A 115 23.38 6.93 5.10
CA ARG A 115 22.21 7.07 5.98
C ARG A 115 20.92 6.72 5.24
N ALA A 116 20.79 7.14 3.98
CA ALA A 116 19.65 6.79 3.13
C ALA A 116 19.56 5.28 2.90
N LEU A 117 20.69 4.61 2.63
CA LEU A 117 20.75 3.16 2.52
C LEU A 117 20.36 2.46 3.82
N LYS A 118 20.82 2.95 4.97
CA LYS A 118 20.44 2.40 6.29
C LYS A 118 18.92 2.42 6.50
N TYR A 119 18.24 3.51 6.18
CA TYR A 119 16.78 3.57 6.29
C TYR A 119 16.07 2.78 5.18
N ALA A 120 16.57 2.80 3.95
CA ALA A 120 16.04 1.95 2.88
C ALA A 120 16.16 0.45 3.20
N SER A 121 17.14 0.04 4.01
CA SER A 121 17.27 -1.34 4.51
C SER A 121 16.12 -1.81 5.38
N VAL A 122 15.35 -0.90 6.00
CA VAL A 122 14.09 -1.23 6.70
C VAL A 122 13.06 -1.85 5.75
N TRP A 123 13.16 -1.58 4.44
CA TRP A 123 12.39 -2.24 3.40
C TRP A 123 13.17 -3.37 2.72
N LEU A 124 14.39 -3.08 2.24
CA LEU A 124 15.18 -4.01 1.43
C LEU A 124 15.50 -5.33 2.15
N LEU A 125 15.81 -5.27 3.44
CA LEU A 125 16.21 -6.41 4.26
C LEU A 125 15.08 -6.90 5.18
N ASN A 126 13.85 -6.43 4.96
CA ASN A 126 12.71 -6.85 5.75
C ASN A 126 12.27 -8.27 5.33
N PRO A 127 12.30 -9.25 6.25
CA PRO A 127 11.94 -10.62 5.93
C PRO A 127 10.46 -10.77 5.54
N MET A 128 9.57 -9.92 6.07
CA MET A 128 8.15 -9.95 5.71
C MET A 128 7.93 -9.49 4.27
N VAL A 129 8.59 -8.40 3.87
CA VAL A 129 8.53 -7.87 2.49
C VAL A 129 9.08 -8.90 1.51
N ALA A 130 10.28 -9.42 1.80
CA ALA A 130 10.92 -10.42 0.95
C ALA A 130 10.06 -11.69 0.85
N ASN A 131 9.49 -12.18 1.95
CA ASN A 131 8.63 -13.37 1.94
C ASN A 131 7.36 -13.15 1.12
N ILE A 132 6.62 -12.06 1.33
CA ILE A 132 5.35 -11.81 0.63
C ILE A 132 5.55 -11.74 -0.89
N SER A 133 6.60 -11.07 -1.37
CA SER A 133 6.88 -11.00 -2.81
C SER A 133 7.32 -12.36 -3.38
N THR A 134 8.20 -13.10 -2.69
CA THR A 134 8.67 -14.41 -3.17
C THR A 134 7.61 -15.50 -3.09
N ARG A 135 6.58 -15.34 -2.24
CA ARG A 135 5.37 -16.19 -2.27
C ARG A 135 4.52 -15.98 -3.52
N GLY A 136 4.69 -14.86 -4.22
CA GLY A 136 3.97 -14.55 -5.47
C GLY A 136 2.93 -13.45 -5.34
N SER A 137 3.04 -12.57 -4.34
CA SER A 137 2.16 -11.41 -4.21
C SER A 137 2.64 -10.23 -5.07
N SER A 138 1.75 -9.60 -5.82
CA SER A 138 2.06 -8.46 -6.70
C SER A 138 2.19 -7.12 -5.97
N GLU A 139 2.01 -7.05 -4.65
CA GLU A 139 1.98 -5.78 -3.91
C GLU A 139 3.30 -4.99 -4.03
N GLY A 140 4.44 -5.66 -4.23
CA GLY A 140 5.73 -5.01 -4.47
C GLY A 140 5.74 -4.10 -5.71
N LEU A 141 5.04 -4.50 -6.79
CA LEU A 141 4.88 -3.66 -7.99
C LEU A 141 4.13 -2.37 -7.66
N LEU A 142 3.07 -2.48 -6.85
CA LEU A 142 2.28 -1.33 -6.44
C LEU A 142 3.07 -0.39 -5.52
N CYS A 143 3.89 -0.94 -4.61
CA CYS A 143 4.83 -0.16 -3.81
C CYS A 143 5.84 0.62 -4.67
N VAL A 144 6.33 0.05 -5.77
CA VAL A 144 7.18 0.78 -6.74
C VAL A 144 6.43 1.97 -7.31
N LEU A 145 5.19 1.77 -7.79
CA LEU A 145 4.37 2.86 -8.35
C LEU A 145 4.11 3.97 -7.34
N VAL A 146 3.80 3.62 -6.08
CA VAL A 146 3.52 4.57 -5.00
C VAL A 146 4.76 5.38 -4.61
N ILE A 147 5.94 4.76 -4.50
CA ILE A 147 7.17 5.50 -4.20
C ILE A 147 7.65 6.31 -5.41
N ALA A 148 7.46 5.82 -6.64
CA ALA A 148 7.70 6.60 -7.83
C ALA A 148 6.78 7.84 -7.88
N LEU A 149 5.51 7.71 -7.51
CA LEU A 149 4.56 8.80 -7.39
C LEU A 149 5.04 9.83 -6.36
N LEU A 150 5.37 9.39 -5.15
CA LEU A 150 5.92 10.26 -4.10
C LEU A 150 7.17 10.99 -4.59
N TRP A 151 8.12 10.27 -5.20
CA TRP A 151 9.33 10.86 -5.75
C TRP A 151 9.01 11.91 -6.84
N ALA A 152 8.08 11.63 -7.75
CA ALA A 152 7.67 12.56 -8.79
C ALA A 152 7.06 13.85 -8.21
N VAL A 153 6.20 13.72 -7.19
CA VAL A 153 5.59 14.88 -6.50
C VAL A 153 6.67 15.71 -5.78
N LEU A 154 7.55 15.06 -5.01
CA LEU A 154 8.62 15.75 -4.29
C LEU A 154 9.61 16.47 -5.23
N ASN A 155 9.81 15.95 -6.43
CA ASN A 155 10.67 16.54 -7.46
C ASN A 155 9.90 17.41 -8.48
N ARG A 156 8.65 17.79 -8.17
CA ARG A 156 7.81 18.68 -9.01
C ARG A 156 7.56 18.19 -10.43
N LYS A 157 7.65 16.88 -10.67
CA LYS A 157 7.31 16.26 -11.97
C LYS A 157 5.81 16.01 -12.06
N ILE A 158 5.02 17.08 -12.15
CA ILE A 158 3.56 17.04 -11.99
C ILE A 158 2.87 16.10 -12.99
N THR A 159 3.21 16.17 -14.28
CA THR A 159 2.65 15.26 -15.30
C THR A 159 2.96 13.80 -14.99
N LEU A 160 4.21 13.48 -14.62
CA LEU A 160 4.61 12.13 -14.25
C LEU A 160 3.86 11.66 -12.99
N ALA A 161 3.71 12.54 -11.99
CA ALA A 161 2.94 12.24 -10.79
C ALA A 161 1.47 11.92 -11.12
N GLY A 162 0.83 12.68 -12.01
CA GLY A 162 -0.54 12.39 -12.42
C GLY A 162 -0.65 11.06 -13.17
N VAL A 163 0.25 10.80 -14.13
CA VAL A 163 0.31 9.49 -14.82
C VAL A 163 0.50 8.35 -13.83
N LEU A 164 1.46 8.45 -12.90
CA LEU A 164 1.72 7.42 -11.90
C LEU A 164 0.53 7.22 -10.95
N LEU A 165 -0.16 8.29 -10.53
CA LEU A 165 -1.37 8.18 -9.73
C LEU A 165 -2.46 7.43 -10.51
N GLY A 166 -2.73 7.82 -11.76
CA GLY A 166 -3.73 7.16 -12.61
C GLY A 166 -3.42 5.68 -12.86
N VAL A 167 -2.16 5.33 -13.17
CA VAL A 167 -1.70 3.93 -13.31
C VAL A 167 -1.87 3.17 -12.00
N SER A 168 -1.48 3.77 -10.87
CA SER A 168 -1.58 3.12 -9.55
C SER A 168 -3.03 2.80 -9.19
N VAL A 169 -3.94 3.76 -9.37
CA VAL A 169 -5.39 3.57 -9.08
C VAL A 169 -6.01 2.55 -10.03
N HIS A 170 -5.59 2.51 -11.30
CA HIS A 170 -6.03 1.48 -12.23
C HIS A 170 -5.53 0.09 -11.82
N PHE A 171 -4.26 -0.01 -11.40
CA PHE A 171 -3.67 -1.28 -11.00
C PHE A 171 -4.33 -1.86 -9.75
N LYS A 172 -4.67 -1.00 -8.79
CA LYS A 172 -5.47 -1.33 -7.60
C LYS A 172 -6.13 -0.06 -7.11
N ILE A 173 -7.38 -0.11 -6.66
CA ILE A 173 -8.14 1.12 -6.39
C ILE A 173 -7.52 2.00 -5.28
N TYR A 174 -6.97 1.40 -4.21
CA TYR A 174 -6.65 2.11 -2.95
C TYR A 174 -5.70 3.33 -3.05
N PRO A 175 -4.70 3.42 -3.96
CA PRO A 175 -3.84 4.59 -4.07
C PRO A 175 -4.59 5.89 -4.38
N PHE A 176 -5.88 5.83 -4.75
CA PHE A 176 -6.74 7.02 -4.84
C PHE A 176 -6.72 7.87 -3.57
N ILE A 177 -6.51 7.26 -2.39
CA ILE A 177 -6.44 7.99 -1.12
C ILE A 177 -5.32 9.02 -1.12
N TYR A 178 -4.24 8.83 -1.89
CA TYR A 178 -3.13 9.79 -1.93
C TYR A 178 -3.45 11.09 -2.66
N GLY A 179 -4.46 11.10 -3.53
CA GLY A 179 -4.87 12.27 -4.31
C GLY A 179 -5.08 13.52 -3.46
N PRO A 180 -5.96 13.50 -2.44
CA PRO A 180 -6.17 14.62 -1.53
C PRO A 180 -4.89 15.18 -0.90
N SER A 181 -4.01 14.34 -0.35
CA SER A 181 -2.75 14.79 0.26
C SER A 181 -1.81 15.42 -0.75
N ILE A 182 -1.73 14.86 -1.96
CA ILE A 182 -0.89 15.42 -3.03
C ILE A 182 -1.44 16.76 -3.51
N ILE A 183 -2.76 16.86 -3.76
CA ILE A 183 -3.40 18.13 -4.15
C ILE A 183 -3.20 19.18 -3.06
N TRP A 184 -3.42 18.81 -1.80
CA TRP A 184 -3.19 19.69 -0.66
C TRP A 184 -1.72 20.08 -0.55
N TRP A 185 -0.77 19.19 -0.81
CA TRP A 185 0.68 19.51 -0.78
C TRP A 185 1.12 20.52 -1.85
N LEU A 186 0.52 20.47 -3.04
CA LEU A 186 0.84 21.34 -4.17
C LEU A 186 0.22 22.75 -3.99
N ASP A 187 0.85 23.61 -3.17
CA ASP A 187 0.47 25.03 -3.03
C ASP A 187 1.44 25.98 -3.70
N GLU A 188 0.91 27.14 -4.12
CA GLU A 188 1.63 28.26 -4.74
C GLU A 188 2.87 28.71 -3.97
N GLU A 189 2.82 28.72 -2.63
CA GLU A 189 3.96 29.10 -1.78
C GLU A 189 5.15 28.17 -1.96
N ARG A 190 4.89 26.89 -2.22
CA ARG A 190 5.95 25.91 -2.46
C ARG A 190 6.30 25.76 -3.95
N GLU A 191 5.58 26.46 -4.83
CA GLU A 191 5.84 26.56 -6.27
C GLU A 191 6.69 27.80 -6.62
N GLY A 192 7.07 28.61 -5.63
CA GLY A 192 7.93 29.78 -5.83
C GLY A 192 7.23 30.95 -6.54
N LEU A 193 5.90 30.88 -6.71
CA LEU A 193 5.11 31.89 -7.42
C LEU A 193 4.82 33.13 -6.56
N LYS A 194 4.93 33.01 -5.23
CA LYS A 194 4.95 34.17 -4.34
C LYS A 194 6.39 34.49 -3.96
N SER A 195 6.94 35.53 -4.60
CA SER A 195 8.22 36.11 -4.13
C SER A 195 8.10 36.45 -2.64
N SER A 196 9.20 36.29 -1.92
CA SER A 196 9.37 36.58 -0.49
C SER A 196 9.16 38.07 -0.11
N SER A 197 8.64 38.89 -1.03
CA SER A 197 8.58 40.35 -0.92
C SER A 197 7.17 40.91 -0.65
N GLN A 198 6.14 40.08 -0.46
CA GLN A 198 4.83 40.55 0.01
C GLN A 198 4.42 39.88 1.32
N LYS A 199 5.05 40.29 2.42
CA LYS A 199 4.34 40.34 3.72
C LYS A 199 3.26 41.41 3.62
N GLN A 200 2.14 41.10 2.97
CA GLN A 200 0.94 41.92 3.07
C GLN A 200 0.40 41.83 4.50
N LYS A 201 0.06 43.00 5.05
CA LYS A 201 -0.59 43.17 6.35
C LYS A 201 -1.84 42.29 6.45
N PRO A 202 -2.26 41.89 7.66
CA PRO A 202 -3.53 41.20 7.86
C PRO A 202 -4.66 42.19 7.57
N GLU A 203 -5.18 42.19 6.35
CA GLU A 203 -6.47 42.79 6.03
C GLU A 203 -7.58 41.88 6.58
N GLN A 204 -8.56 42.51 7.24
CA GLN A 204 -9.74 41.86 7.80
C GLN A 204 -10.42 41.00 6.72
N ASP A 205 -10.56 39.71 7.02
CA ASP A 205 -10.87 38.64 6.09
C ASP A 205 -12.39 38.54 5.85
N ASP A 206 -12.95 39.49 5.09
CA ASP A 206 -14.29 39.37 4.47
C ASP A 206 -14.20 38.60 3.13
N ARG A 207 -13.34 37.59 3.05
CA ARG A 207 -13.21 36.77 1.83
C ARG A 207 -14.33 35.75 1.77
N SER A 208 -15.26 35.98 0.85
CA SER A 208 -16.27 34.99 0.43
C SER A 208 -15.64 33.62 0.19
N LEU A 209 -16.32 32.54 0.60
CA LEU A 209 -15.94 31.14 0.36
C LEU A 209 -15.55 30.88 -1.11
N LEU A 210 -16.16 31.61 -2.05
CA LEU A 210 -15.85 31.54 -3.47
C LEU A 210 -14.39 31.93 -3.77
N THR A 211 -13.87 32.96 -3.11
CA THR A 211 -12.48 33.41 -3.29
C THR A 211 -11.49 32.36 -2.80
N HIS A 212 -11.79 31.65 -1.69
CA HIS A 212 -10.98 30.53 -1.23
C HIS A 212 -10.98 29.35 -2.21
N ILE A 213 -12.14 29.05 -2.82
CA ILE A 213 -12.27 28.00 -3.84
C ILE A 213 -11.46 28.35 -5.09
N PHE A 214 -11.57 29.58 -5.59
CA PHE A 214 -10.80 30.00 -6.77
C PHE A 214 -9.28 30.01 -6.51
N ASN A 215 -8.85 30.47 -5.34
CA ASN A 215 -7.43 30.42 -4.94
C ASN A 215 -6.91 28.99 -4.73
N PHE A 216 -7.80 28.01 -4.56
CA PHE A 216 -7.42 26.59 -4.49
C PHE A 216 -7.13 26.00 -5.88
N ILE A 217 -7.54 26.64 -6.96
CA ILE A 217 -7.33 26.14 -8.32
C ILE A 217 -5.97 26.64 -8.82
N THR A 218 -4.95 25.77 -8.79
CA THR A 218 -3.62 26.09 -9.35
C THR A 218 -3.34 25.28 -10.63
N PRO A 219 -2.49 25.77 -11.55
CA PRO A 219 -2.12 25.04 -12.76
C PRO A 219 -1.55 23.64 -12.47
N SER A 220 -0.74 23.49 -11.42
CA SER A 220 -0.18 22.20 -11.04
C SER A 220 -1.24 21.22 -10.54
N ARG A 221 -2.21 21.69 -9.74
CA ARG A 221 -3.31 20.85 -9.26
C ARG A 221 -4.21 20.41 -10.41
N LEU A 222 -4.52 21.33 -11.33
CA LEU A 222 -5.25 21.01 -12.56
C LEU A 222 -4.48 20.01 -13.43
N LEU A 223 -3.19 20.24 -13.66
CA LEU A 223 -2.36 19.35 -14.48
C LEU A 223 -2.25 17.95 -13.87
N LEU A 224 -2.00 17.85 -12.56
CA LEU A 224 -2.00 16.58 -11.84
C LEU A 224 -3.34 15.85 -12.01
N THR A 225 -4.45 16.56 -11.75
CA THR A 225 -5.79 15.97 -11.75
C THR A 225 -6.18 15.51 -13.14
N THR A 226 -6.00 16.36 -14.15
CA THR A 226 -6.32 16.03 -15.55
C THR A 226 -5.46 14.90 -16.09
N THR A 227 -4.15 14.88 -15.82
CA THR A 227 -3.28 13.78 -16.28
C THR A 227 -3.56 12.46 -15.54
N ALA A 228 -3.89 12.50 -14.25
CA ALA A 228 -4.32 11.32 -13.50
C ALA A 228 -5.65 10.77 -14.02
N LEU A 229 -6.65 11.62 -14.20
CA LEU A 229 -7.96 11.23 -14.74
C LEU A 229 -7.84 10.71 -16.17
N ALA A 230 -7.09 11.39 -17.04
CA ALA A 230 -6.88 10.95 -18.42
C ALA A 230 -6.20 9.58 -18.47
N THR A 231 -5.18 9.36 -17.66
CA THR A 231 -4.47 8.07 -17.60
C THR A 231 -5.37 6.97 -17.04
N PHE A 232 -6.05 7.23 -15.92
CA PHE A 232 -6.97 6.27 -15.31
C PHE A 232 -8.10 5.92 -16.28
N SER A 233 -8.79 6.91 -16.83
CA SER A 233 -9.89 6.70 -17.79
C SER A 233 -9.39 5.99 -19.05
N GLY A 234 -8.25 6.39 -19.61
CA GLY A 234 -7.69 5.75 -20.80
C GLY A 234 -7.41 4.26 -20.60
N LEU A 235 -6.80 3.88 -19.47
CA LEU A 235 -6.55 2.47 -19.14
C LEU A 235 -7.86 1.70 -18.90
N ASN A 236 -8.80 2.28 -18.15
CA ASN A 236 -10.07 1.63 -17.86
C ASN A 236 -10.95 1.45 -19.12
N ILE A 237 -11.03 2.46 -19.97
CA ILE A 237 -11.75 2.39 -21.25
C ILE A 237 -11.09 1.33 -22.14
N SER A 238 -9.75 1.30 -22.21
CA SER A 238 -9.04 0.30 -23.00
C SER A 238 -9.32 -1.12 -22.52
N MET A 239 -9.28 -1.37 -21.21
CA MET A 239 -9.59 -2.70 -20.66
C MET A 239 -11.07 -3.06 -20.82
N TYR A 240 -11.97 -2.08 -20.71
CA TYR A 240 -13.40 -2.31 -20.94
C TYR A 240 -13.70 -2.66 -22.40
N ILE A 241 -13.05 -2.01 -23.38
CA ILE A 241 -13.18 -2.37 -24.80
C ILE A 241 -12.75 -3.82 -25.07
N LEU A 242 -11.78 -4.33 -24.32
CA LEU A 242 -11.23 -5.68 -24.52
C LEU A 242 -12.00 -6.77 -23.78
N TYR A 243 -12.63 -6.44 -22.65
CA TYR A 243 -13.16 -7.44 -21.70
C TYR A 243 -14.57 -7.15 -21.21
N ASP A 244 -15.23 -6.11 -21.73
CA ASP A 244 -16.60 -5.70 -21.45
C ASP A 244 -16.92 -5.56 -19.94
N PHE A 245 -18.15 -5.86 -19.56
CA PHE A 245 -18.63 -5.79 -18.19
C PHE A 245 -17.87 -6.68 -17.19
N PRO A 246 -17.38 -7.90 -17.52
CA PRO A 246 -16.52 -8.68 -16.63
C PRO A 246 -15.34 -7.89 -16.04
N PHE A 247 -14.70 -7.01 -16.83
CA PHE A 247 -13.65 -6.13 -16.31
C PHE A 247 -14.16 -5.22 -15.19
N ALA A 248 -15.25 -4.48 -15.45
CA ALA A 248 -15.81 -3.55 -14.47
C ALA A 248 -16.28 -4.30 -13.19
N GLN A 249 -16.92 -5.46 -13.38
CA GLN A 249 -17.43 -6.28 -12.30
C GLN A 249 -16.32 -6.79 -11.40
N HIS A 250 -15.31 -7.46 -11.97
CA HIS A 250 -14.30 -8.17 -11.19
C HIS A 250 -13.19 -7.26 -10.66
N THR A 251 -12.82 -6.20 -11.38
CA THR A 251 -11.75 -5.29 -10.94
C THR A 251 -12.23 -4.23 -9.94
N TYR A 252 -13.50 -3.79 -10.00
CA TYR A 252 -14.00 -2.71 -9.12
C TYR A 252 -15.28 -3.05 -8.38
N LEU A 253 -16.38 -3.34 -9.07
CA LEU A 253 -17.71 -3.41 -8.45
C LEU A 253 -17.79 -4.50 -7.39
N HIS A 254 -17.09 -5.62 -7.62
CA HIS A 254 -16.96 -6.71 -6.66
C HIS A 254 -16.46 -6.23 -5.28
N HIS A 255 -15.60 -5.21 -5.18
CA HIS A 255 -15.12 -4.73 -3.88
C HIS A 255 -16.20 -4.04 -3.02
N LEU A 256 -17.22 -3.46 -3.66
CA LEU A 256 -18.34 -2.84 -2.97
C LEU A 256 -19.25 -3.89 -2.35
N THR A 257 -19.55 -4.96 -3.08
CA THR A 257 -20.49 -6.00 -2.68
C THR A 257 -19.85 -7.20 -2.00
N ARG A 258 -18.52 -7.33 -2.02
CA ARG A 258 -17.80 -8.46 -1.41
C ARG A 258 -18.10 -8.57 0.08
N ILE A 259 -18.60 -9.73 0.45
CA ILE A 259 -18.59 -10.30 1.80
C ILE A 259 -17.46 -11.32 1.82
N ASP A 260 -16.43 -11.06 2.62
CA ASP A 260 -15.37 -12.04 2.84
C ASP A 260 -15.70 -12.84 4.10
N HIS A 261 -16.21 -14.05 3.89
CA HIS A 261 -16.51 -14.98 4.97
C HIS A 261 -15.25 -15.68 5.49
N ARG A 262 -14.10 -15.55 4.81
CA ARG A 262 -12.84 -16.08 5.34
C ARG A 262 -12.33 -15.19 6.46
N HIS A 263 -11.72 -15.83 7.45
CA HIS A 263 -11.11 -15.17 8.58
C HIS A 263 -10.05 -14.15 8.11
N ASN A 264 -10.12 -12.95 8.67
CA ASN A 264 -9.15 -11.89 8.39
C ASN A 264 -8.95 -10.99 9.63
N PHE A 265 -7.88 -10.17 9.64
CA PHE A 265 -7.48 -9.39 10.83
C PHE A 265 -8.50 -8.31 11.25
N SER A 266 -9.48 -8.02 10.40
CA SER A 266 -10.48 -6.99 10.63
C SER A 266 -11.37 -7.32 11.83
N PRO A 267 -11.74 -6.32 12.66
CA PRO A 267 -12.76 -6.49 13.69
C PRO A 267 -14.14 -6.84 13.08
N TYR A 268 -14.36 -6.56 11.80
CA TYR A 268 -15.59 -6.90 11.08
C TYR A 268 -15.66 -8.37 10.66
N SER A 269 -14.57 -9.15 10.75
CA SER A 269 -14.50 -10.53 10.23
C SER A 269 -15.59 -11.44 10.80
N SER A 270 -15.84 -11.40 12.11
CA SER A 270 -16.89 -12.23 12.74
C SER A 270 -18.29 -11.83 12.30
N LEU A 271 -18.54 -10.53 12.13
CA LEU A 271 -19.84 -10.01 11.66
C LEU A 271 -20.10 -10.41 10.21
N LEU A 272 -19.08 -10.30 9.34
CA LEU A 272 -19.16 -10.72 7.94
C LEU A 272 -19.40 -12.22 7.80
N TYR A 273 -18.79 -13.03 8.68
CA TYR A 273 -19.03 -14.46 8.73
C TYR A 273 -20.50 -14.78 9.08
N LEU A 274 -21.05 -14.15 10.13
CA LEU A 274 -22.45 -14.34 10.55
C LEU A 274 -23.44 -13.84 9.48
N SER A 275 -23.13 -12.72 8.83
CA SER A 275 -23.93 -12.23 7.70
C SER A 275 -23.94 -13.22 6.54
N ALA A 276 -22.78 -13.80 6.20
CA ALA A 276 -22.69 -14.84 5.17
C ALA A 276 -23.44 -16.13 5.54
N ALA A 277 -23.57 -16.45 6.83
CA ALA A 277 -24.37 -17.58 7.32
C ALA A 277 -25.89 -17.33 7.26
N GLY A 278 -26.33 -16.09 6.99
CA GLY A 278 -27.75 -15.70 6.95
C GLY A 278 -28.31 -15.23 8.30
N ASP A 279 -27.48 -15.14 9.33
CA ASP A 279 -27.91 -14.83 10.71
C ASP A 279 -28.07 -13.32 10.97
N VAL A 280 -27.58 -12.46 10.06
CA VAL A 280 -27.64 -10.99 10.21
C VAL A 280 -28.21 -10.34 8.96
N GLN A 281 -29.33 -9.63 9.11
CA GLN A 281 -29.97 -8.84 8.06
C GLN A 281 -29.52 -7.36 8.14
N GLY A 282 -28.86 -6.85 7.09
CA GLY A 282 -28.48 -5.42 6.97
C GLY A 282 -27.18 -5.20 6.20
N SER A 283 -26.97 -3.99 5.65
CA SER A 283 -25.79 -3.60 4.87
C SER A 283 -24.65 -3.00 5.72
N PHE A 284 -24.34 -3.62 6.87
CA PHE A 284 -23.35 -3.12 7.83
C PHE A 284 -21.92 -3.01 7.25
N GLU A 285 -21.63 -3.74 6.18
CA GLU A 285 -20.34 -3.70 5.47
C GLU A 285 -20.05 -2.33 4.88
N SER A 286 -21.10 -1.61 4.49
CA SER A 286 -20.99 -0.27 3.91
C SER A 286 -20.58 0.77 4.97
N LEU A 287 -20.94 0.55 6.24
CA LEU A 287 -20.62 1.45 7.33
C LEU A 287 -19.13 1.45 7.69
N ALA A 288 -18.43 0.34 7.45
CA ALA A 288 -16.98 0.25 7.66
C ALA A 288 -16.20 1.24 6.78
N PHE A 289 -16.75 1.64 5.62
CA PHE A 289 -16.12 2.64 4.76
C PHE A 289 -16.15 4.04 5.35
N ILE A 290 -17.08 4.36 6.26
CA ILE A 290 -17.24 5.72 6.79
C ILE A 290 -15.98 6.17 7.55
N PRO A 291 -15.56 5.50 8.65
CA PRO A 291 -14.35 5.91 9.36
C PRO A 291 -13.11 5.76 8.49
N GLN A 292 -13.06 4.72 7.65
CA GLN A 292 -11.94 4.46 6.75
C GLN A 292 -11.70 5.60 5.76
N LEU A 293 -12.72 6.03 5.03
CA LEU A 293 -12.63 7.10 4.03
C LEU A 293 -12.54 8.47 4.68
N LEU A 294 -13.30 8.73 5.75
CA LEU A 294 -13.23 10.00 6.47
C LEU A 294 -11.81 10.28 6.96
N LEU A 295 -11.18 9.30 7.63
CA LEU A 295 -9.81 9.46 8.13
C LEU A 295 -8.81 9.56 6.97
N SER A 296 -8.87 8.63 6.02
CA SER A 296 -7.83 8.48 4.99
C SER A 296 -7.92 9.52 3.87
N VAL A 297 -9.11 10.04 3.54
CA VAL A 297 -9.33 10.94 2.38
C VAL A 297 -9.56 12.39 2.81
N VAL A 298 -10.04 12.63 4.04
CA VAL A 298 -10.42 13.97 4.50
C VAL A 298 -9.54 14.44 5.66
N VAL A 299 -9.64 13.80 6.82
CA VAL A 299 -9.03 14.31 8.07
C VAL A 299 -7.50 14.32 7.99
N ILE A 300 -6.89 13.19 7.65
CA ILE A 300 -5.42 13.06 7.61
C ILE A 300 -4.79 13.99 6.56
N PRO A 301 -5.31 14.09 5.32
CA PRO A 301 -4.81 15.04 4.33
C PRO A 301 -4.79 16.49 4.83
N ILE A 302 -5.90 16.96 5.40
CA ILE A 302 -6.04 18.34 5.88
C ILE A 302 -5.01 18.63 6.98
N VAL A 303 -4.86 17.72 7.94
CA VAL A 303 -4.02 17.94 9.12
C VAL A 303 -2.54 17.74 8.83
N LEU A 304 -2.17 16.70 8.08
CA LEU A 304 -0.78 16.24 7.99
C LEU A 304 -0.10 16.55 6.66
N ALA A 305 -0.84 16.65 5.55
CA ALA A 305 -0.18 16.71 4.24
C ALA A 305 0.72 17.94 4.11
N LYS A 306 0.39 19.07 4.76
CA LYS A 306 1.23 20.29 4.78
C LYS A 306 2.52 20.15 5.58
N ARG A 307 2.55 19.26 6.56
CA ARG A 307 3.70 19.02 7.43
C ARG A 307 4.68 18.10 6.73
N SER A 308 4.19 16.94 6.30
CA SER A 308 4.99 15.91 5.66
C SER A 308 4.15 15.09 4.72
N LEU A 309 4.40 15.19 3.40
CA LEU A 309 3.70 14.38 2.41
C LEU A 309 3.87 12.87 2.65
N PRO A 310 5.08 12.30 2.78
CA PRO A 310 5.22 10.87 3.06
C PRO A 310 4.65 10.48 4.43
N GLY A 311 4.74 11.35 5.44
CA GLY A 311 4.11 11.12 6.74
C GLY A 311 2.58 11.05 6.66
N ALA A 312 1.97 11.95 5.88
CA ALA A 312 0.55 11.91 5.59
C ALA A 312 0.18 10.63 4.81
N MET A 313 0.90 10.29 3.74
CA MET A 313 0.65 9.05 2.98
C MET A 313 0.80 7.79 3.83
N LEU A 314 1.78 7.75 4.76
CA LEU A 314 1.90 6.69 5.77
C LEU A 314 0.64 6.61 6.63
N ALA A 315 0.25 7.72 7.26
CA ALA A 315 -0.91 7.77 8.15
C ALA A 315 -2.21 7.41 7.41
N GLN A 316 -2.41 7.92 6.18
CA GLN A 316 -3.55 7.58 5.32
C GLN A 316 -3.60 6.09 5.04
N THR A 317 -2.47 5.47 4.68
CA THR A 317 -2.43 4.05 4.37
C THR A 317 -2.66 3.20 5.61
N PHE A 318 -2.06 3.60 6.74
CA PHE A 318 -2.21 2.91 8.01
C PHE A 318 -3.67 2.96 8.50
N ALA A 319 -4.31 4.13 8.42
CA ALA A 319 -5.74 4.29 8.70
C ALA A 319 -6.60 3.47 7.72
N PHE A 320 -6.30 3.54 6.42
CA PHE A 320 -7.04 2.82 5.39
C PHE A 320 -7.01 1.31 5.62
N VAL A 321 -5.87 0.74 6.01
CA VAL A 321 -5.75 -0.70 6.31
C VAL A 321 -6.42 -1.05 7.65
N THR A 322 -6.20 -0.25 8.69
CA THR A 322 -6.72 -0.51 10.04
C THR A 322 -8.25 -0.53 10.09
N PHE A 323 -8.89 0.39 9.36
CA PHE A 323 -10.34 0.52 9.32
C PHE A 323 -10.99 -0.22 8.13
N ASN A 324 -10.24 -1.02 7.38
CA ASN A 324 -10.79 -1.79 6.28
C ASN A 324 -11.68 -2.93 6.79
N LYS A 325 -12.80 -3.19 6.10
CA LYS A 325 -13.64 -4.36 6.38
C LYS A 325 -12.91 -5.70 6.20
N VAL A 326 -11.92 -5.77 5.31
CA VAL A 326 -11.07 -6.95 5.09
C VAL A 326 -9.61 -6.54 5.26
N CYS A 327 -8.87 -7.24 6.11
CA CYS A 327 -7.46 -6.96 6.37
C CYS A 327 -6.63 -8.23 6.28
N THR A 328 -5.66 -8.25 5.36
CA THR A 328 -4.73 -9.38 5.14
C THR A 328 -3.28 -8.91 5.31
N SER A 329 -2.36 -9.84 5.56
CA SER A 329 -0.95 -9.51 5.79
C SER A 329 -0.27 -8.84 4.59
N GLN A 330 -0.76 -9.07 3.37
CA GLN A 330 -0.26 -8.43 2.15
C GLN A 330 -0.39 -6.89 2.23
N TYR A 331 -1.43 -6.39 2.90
CA TYR A 331 -1.70 -4.95 2.99
C TYR A 331 -0.68 -4.22 3.87
N PHE A 332 0.07 -4.94 4.70
CA PHE A 332 1.06 -4.32 5.59
C PHE A 332 2.22 -3.72 4.81
N LEU A 333 2.54 -4.26 3.62
CA LEU A 333 3.52 -3.66 2.71
C LEU A 333 3.19 -2.21 2.36
N TRP A 334 1.89 -1.87 2.27
CA TRP A 334 1.45 -0.55 1.82
C TRP A 334 1.86 0.56 2.78
N TYR A 335 1.89 0.30 4.08
CA TYR A 335 2.39 1.29 5.05
C TYR A 335 3.87 1.06 5.41
N LEU A 336 4.37 -0.18 5.37
CA LEU A 336 5.79 -0.47 5.64
C LEU A 336 6.72 0.25 4.66
N ILE A 337 6.30 0.43 3.40
CA ILE A 337 7.07 1.12 2.37
C ILE A 337 7.39 2.59 2.74
N PHE A 338 6.59 3.22 3.59
CA PHE A 338 6.82 4.61 4.03
C PHE A 338 7.67 4.74 5.29
N LEU A 339 7.91 3.66 6.05
CA LEU A 339 8.73 3.70 7.27
C LEU A 339 10.12 4.33 7.05
N PRO A 340 10.85 4.07 5.95
CA PRO A 340 12.14 4.71 5.72
C PRO A 340 12.10 6.25 5.69
N PHE A 341 10.97 6.85 5.32
CA PHE A 341 10.78 8.30 5.32
C PHE A 341 10.39 8.84 6.70
N TYR A 342 9.66 8.06 7.48
CA TYR A 342 9.14 8.44 8.80
C TYR A 342 10.13 8.21 9.95
N LEU A 343 10.82 7.08 9.96
CA LEU A 343 11.72 6.70 11.06
C LEU A 343 12.82 7.74 11.37
N PRO A 344 13.45 8.45 10.40
CA PRO A 344 14.52 9.38 10.68
C PRO A 344 14.17 10.51 11.67
N SER A 345 12.90 10.90 11.76
CA SER A 345 12.39 12.02 12.56
C SER A 345 11.45 11.57 13.71
N SER A 346 11.05 10.30 13.72
CA SER A 346 10.03 9.78 14.64
C SER A 346 10.47 9.73 16.10
N SER A 347 9.49 9.80 17.00
CA SER A 347 9.64 9.50 18.42
C SER A 347 10.11 8.07 18.67
N LEU A 348 9.85 7.14 17.75
CA LEU A 348 10.29 5.73 17.85
C LEU A 348 11.81 5.61 17.85
N MET A 349 12.50 6.43 17.04
CA MET A 349 13.97 6.46 17.02
C MET A 349 14.54 7.32 18.15
N LYS A 350 13.83 8.36 18.58
CA LYS A 350 14.24 9.22 19.71
C LYS A 350 14.10 8.50 21.07
N ASN A 351 13.07 7.67 21.21
CA ASN A 351 12.81 6.84 22.38
C ASN A 351 12.77 5.35 21.98
N PRO A 352 13.92 4.65 22.04
CA PRO A 352 14.00 3.25 21.62
C PRO A 352 13.08 2.31 22.39
N ARG A 353 12.72 2.63 23.65
CA ARG A 353 11.75 1.82 24.40
C ARG A 353 10.38 1.87 23.74
N LEU A 354 9.93 3.06 23.34
CA LEU A 354 8.67 3.20 22.59
C LEU A 354 8.73 2.46 21.25
N GLY A 355 9.82 2.60 20.50
CA GLY A 355 10.01 1.89 19.23
C GLY A 355 9.98 0.35 19.37
N ILE A 356 10.64 -0.19 20.39
CA ILE A 356 10.61 -1.63 20.70
C ILE A 356 9.20 -2.06 21.11
N THR A 357 8.52 -1.29 21.98
CA THR A 357 7.15 -1.60 22.41
C THR A 357 6.18 -1.61 21.22
N VAL A 358 6.25 -0.61 20.34
CA VAL A 358 5.43 -0.55 19.11
C VAL A 358 5.67 -1.78 18.24
N THR A 359 6.94 -2.12 18.00
CA THR A 359 7.30 -3.28 17.18
C THR A 359 6.81 -4.58 17.81
N ALA A 360 7.04 -4.77 19.11
CA ALA A 360 6.66 -5.96 19.85
C ALA A 360 5.14 -6.14 19.86
N LEU A 361 4.38 -5.09 20.18
CA LEU A 361 2.91 -5.17 20.20
C LEU A 361 2.33 -5.43 18.81
N TRP A 362 2.88 -4.79 17.77
CA TRP A 362 2.45 -5.03 16.39
C TRP A 362 2.70 -6.48 15.96
N VAL A 363 3.85 -7.07 16.31
CA VAL A 363 4.16 -8.49 16.02
C VAL A 363 3.32 -9.45 16.87
N ILE A 364 3.21 -9.22 18.18
CA ILE A 364 2.46 -10.10 19.09
C ILE A 364 0.99 -10.15 18.72
N ALA A 365 0.38 -9.01 18.40
CA ALA A 365 -1.02 -8.97 17.98
C ALA A 365 -1.27 -9.81 16.72
N GLN A 366 -0.33 -9.77 15.75
CA GLN A 366 -0.40 -10.63 14.58
C GLN A 366 -0.23 -12.11 14.93
N ALA A 367 0.77 -12.45 15.77
CA ALA A 367 1.04 -13.82 16.16
C ALA A 367 -0.16 -14.45 16.90
N LEU A 368 -0.79 -13.70 17.81
CA LEU A 368 -2.00 -14.13 18.51
C LEU A 368 -3.14 -14.40 17.53
N TRP A 369 -3.35 -13.53 16.55
CA TRP A 369 -4.38 -13.73 15.53
C TRP A 369 -4.07 -14.94 14.63
N LEU A 370 -2.83 -15.06 14.15
CA LEU A 370 -2.38 -16.17 13.30
C LEU A 370 -2.48 -17.51 14.01
N GLN A 371 -2.24 -17.57 15.32
CA GLN A 371 -2.47 -18.77 16.12
C GLN A 371 -3.93 -19.22 16.06
N GLN A 372 -4.88 -18.29 16.24
CA GLN A 372 -6.31 -18.60 16.18
C GLN A 372 -6.75 -19.01 14.77
N GLY A 373 -6.23 -18.34 13.74
CA GLY A 373 -6.46 -18.69 12.34
C GLY A 373 -5.90 -20.08 12.01
N TYR A 374 -4.73 -20.45 12.54
CA TYR A 374 -4.16 -21.78 12.37
C TYR A 374 -5.02 -22.87 12.98
N TYR A 375 -5.52 -22.67 14.20
CA TYR A 375 -6.45 -23.60 14.85
C TYR A 375 -7.72 -23.81 14.03
N LEU A 376 -8.27 -22.73 13.46
CA LEU A 376 -9.48 -22.83 12.65
C LEU A 376 -9.23 -23.55 11.32
N GLU A 377 -8.28 -23.08 10.52
CA GLU A 377 -8.12 -23.51 9.13
C GLU A 377 -7.36 -24.83 8.98
N PHE A 378 -6.36 -25.06 9.83
CA PHE A 378 -5.48 -26.23 9.67
C PHE A 378 -5.81 -27.35 10.65
N LEU A 379 -6.29 -27.03 11.86
CA LEU A 379 -6.67 -28.05 12.85
C LEU A 379 -8.17 -28.32 12.90
N GLY A 380 -9.00 -27.53 12.21
CA GLY A 380 -10.46 -27.67 12.24
C GLY A 380 -11.09 -27.39 13.60
N LEU A 381 -10.40 -26.68 14.48
CA LEU A 381 -10.88 -26.32 15.81
C LEU A 381 -11.68 -25.01 15.74
N SER A 382 -12.91 -25.01 16.25
CA SER A 382 -13.72 -23.80 16.31
C SER A 382 -13.09 -22.75 17.23
N SER A 383 -12.45 -21.73 16.64
CA SER A 383 -11.77 -20.63 17.36
C SER A 383 -12.44 -19.26 17.15
N PHE A 384 -13.65 -19.22 16.57
CA PHE A 384 -14.34 -17.98 16.21
C PHE A 384 -14.52 -17.01 17.39
N VAL A 385 -15.15 -17.47 18.48
CA VAL A 385 -15.42 -16.68 19.69
C VAL A 385 -15.03 -17.51 20.92
N PRO A 386 -14.26 -16.95 21.88
CA PRO A 386 -13.72 -15.59 21.89
C PRO A 386 -12.44 -15.40 21.06
N GLY A 387 -11.82 -16.48 20.54
CA GLY A 387 -10.46 -16.49 19.98
C GLY A 387 -10.21 -15.45 18.88
N LEU A 388 -10.66 -15.71 17.65
CA LEU A 388 -10.48 -14.81 16.51
C LEU A 388 -11.08 -13.43 16.78
N PHE A 389 -12.25 -13.37 17.42
CA PHE A 389 -12.91 -12.11 17.74
C PHE A 389 -12.04 -11.20 18.63
N LEU A 390 -11.58 -11.68 19.78
CA LEU A 390 -10.72 -10.89 20.68
C LEU A 390 -9.36 -10.61 20.06
N ALA A 391 -8.80 -11.55 19.29
CA ALA A 391 -7.53 -11.32 18.59
C ALA A 391 -7.65 -10.20 17.53
N SER A 392 -8.75 -10.15 16.76
CA SER A 392 -9.02 -9.07 15.81
C SER A 392 -9.21 -7.72 16.51
N LEU A 393 -9.94 -7.69 17.63
CA LEU A 393 -10.10 -6.46 18.44
C LEU A 393 -8.76 -5.98 19.03
N GLY A 394 -7.94 -6.90 19.54
CA GLY A 394 -6.61 -6.60 20.08
C GLY A 394 -5.68 -6.05 19.00
N PHE A 395 -5.66 -6.68 17.81
CA PHE A 395 -4.92 -6.18 16.65
C PHE A 395 -5.40 -4.78 16.25
N PHE A 396 -6.70 -4.55 16.17
CA PHE A 396 -7.27 -3.24 15.86
C PHE A 396 -6.86 -2.17 16.88
N ALA A 397 -6.95 -2.46 18.18
CA ALA A 397 -6.57 -1.53 19.24
C ALA A 397 -5.08 -1.14 19.17
N VAL A 398 -4.19 -2.12 18.95
CA VAL A 398 -2.75 -1.86 18.77
C VAL A 398 -2.51 -0.96 17.55
N ASN A 399 -3.17 -1.22 16.42
CA ASN A 399 -3.00 -0.41 15.21
C ASN A 399 -3.54 1.02 15.38
N ILE A 400 -4.68 1.23 16.05
CA ILE A 400 -5.15 2.60 16.35
C ILE A 400 -4.15 3.35 17.22
N TRP A 401 -3.60 2.71 18.25
CA TRP A 401 -2.59 3.32 19.11
C TRP A 401 -1.34 3.73 18.32
N ILE A 402 -0.84 2.85 17.45
CA ILE A 402 0.30 3.14 16.55
C ILE A 402 -0.03 4.29 15.60
N LEU A 403 -1.23 4.30 15.01
CA LEU A 403 -1.70 5.40 14.15
C LEU A 403 -1.68 6.74 14.92
N GLY A 404 -2.12 6.76 16.17
CA GLY A 404 -2.05 7.94 17.04
C GLY A 404 -0.62 8.46 17.23
N ILE A 405 0.36 7.57 17.42
CA ILE A 405 1.78 7.93 17.50
C ILE A 405 2.24 8.55 16.18
N ILE A 406 1.94 7.92 15.05
CA ILE A 406 2.32 8.42 13.71
C ILE A 406 1.74 9.81 13.47
N ILE A 407 0.46 10.02 13.77
CA ILE A 407 -0.21 11.31 13.60
C ILE A 407 0.47 12.38 14.46
N ASN A 408 0.75 12.08 15.73
CA ASN A 408 1.40 13.03 16.64
C ASN A 408 2.82 13.38 16.18
N ASP A 409 3.62 12.39 15.78
CA ASP A 409 4.98 12.60 15.29
C ASP A 409 4.98 13.50 14.05
N VAL A 410 4.11 13.21 13.07
CA VAL A 410 4.04 13.98 11.82
C VAL A 410 3.45 15.38 12.04
N ALA A 411 2.48 15.54 12.95
CA ALA A 411 1.91 16.85 13.27
C ALA A 411 2.94 17.79 13.91
N LEU A 412 3.91 17.24 14.65
CA LEU A 412 5.00 17.97 15.30
C LEU A 412 6.21 18.20 14.38
N GLU A 413 6.26 17.60 13.19
CA GLU A 413 7.32 17.88 12.21
C GLU A 413 7.25 19.33 11.73
N GLY A 414 8.29 20.12 12.06
CA GLY A 414 8.43 21.52 11.65
C GLY A 414 7.88 22.56 12.63
N CYS A 415 7.58 22.17 13.88
CA CYS A 415 7.45 23.10 15.01
C CYS A 415 8.80 23.38 15.68
#